data_AF-A0A523ZTK0-F1
#
_entry.id   AF-A0A523ZTK0-F1
#
_cell.length_a   1.000
_cell.length_b   1.000
_cell.length_c   1.000
_cell.angle_alpha   90.00
_cell.angle_beta   90.00
_cell.angle_gamma   90.00
#
_symmetry.space_group_name_H-M   'P 1'
#
loop_
_entity.id
_entity.type
_entity.pdbx_description
1 polymer ?
#
loop_
_entity_poly.entity_id
_entity_poly.type
_entity_poly.pdbx_seq_one_letter_code
_entity_poly.pdbx_strand_id
1 'polypeptide(L)'
;GIQFELADDYTELEMIRGLVYKTAWMMDERYEKKRFSPTEVAKWISMCKLKAPHFAFKAFKDAMLWHGAYGYTKECPLEMGLRGIMSYCIGAEGTTNIQRIVIARELLGKEFVPYK
;
A
#
# COMPACT_ATOMS: atom_id res chain seq x y z
N GLY A 1 2.68 22.86 -9.69
CA GLY A 1 1.66 23.01 -10.75
C GLY A 1 1.12 21.64 -11.04
N ILE A 2 -0.20 21.48 -11.18
CA ILE A 2 -0.91 20.19 -11.12
C ILE A 2 -0.28 19.11 -12.01
N GLN A 3 0.19 19.46 -13.21
CA GLN A 3 0.82 18.51 -14.14
C GLN A 3 2.06 17.80 -13.58
N PHE A 4 2.85 18.46 -12.73
CA PHE A 4 4.06 17.87 -12.16
C PHE A 4 3.70 16.90 -11.03
N GLU A 5 2.78 17.31 -10.15
CA GLU A 5 2.28 16.46 -9.06
C GLU A 5 1.55 15.23 -9.62
N LEU A 6 0.75 15.40 -10.67
CA LEU A 6 0.11 14.30 -11.37
C LEU A 6 1.12 13.31 -11.97
N ALA A 7 2.21 13.81 -12.56
CA ALA A 7 3.25 12.95 -13.13
C ALA A 7 3.95 12.13 -12.04
N ASP A 8 4.24 12.74 -10.89
CA ASP A 8 4.85 12.06 -9.73
C ASP A 8 3.89 11.02 -9.15
N ASP A 9 2.62 11.37 -8.95
CA ASP A 9 1.59 10.45 -8.43
C ASP A 9 1.35 9.28 -9.36
N TYR A 10 1.24 9.53 -10.66
CA TYR A 10 1.07 8.46 -11.64
C TYR A 10 2.28 7.51 -11.64
N THR A 11 3.48 8.05 -11.49
CA THR A 11 4.70 7.25 -11.42
C THR A 11 4.72 6.38 -10.15
N GLU A 12 4.35 6.92 -8.98
CA GLU A 12 4.24 6.12 -7.74
C GLU A 12 3.14 5.07 -7.82
N LEU A 13 2.01 5.37 -8.48
CA LEU A 13 0.96 4.41 -8.76
C LEU A 13 1.47 3.23 -9.61
N GLU A 14 2.23 3.48 -10.67
CA GLU A 14 2.82 2.41 -11.50
C GLU A 14 3.82 1.56 -10.70
N MET A 15 4.65 2.18 -9.85
CA MET A 15 5.57 1.46 -8.97
C MET A 15 4.82 0.52 -8.02
N ILE A 16 3.74 0.99 -7.42
CA ILE A 16 2.90 0.18 -6.51
C ILE A 16 2.18 -0.93 -7.27
N ARG A 17 1.66 -0.64 -8.47
CA ARG A 17 1.00 -1.65 -9.30
C ARG A 17 1.98 -2.76 -9.70
N GLY A 18 3.21 -2.40 -10.08
CA GLY A 18 4.28 -3.36 -10.34
C GLY A 18 4.61 -4.22 -9.12
N LEU A 19 4.68 -3.62 -7.92
CA LEU A 19 4.87 -4.35 -6.66
C LEU A 19 3.74 -5.35 -6.40
N VAL A 20 2.47 -4.93 -6.60
CA VAL A 20 1.30 -5.79 -6.40
C VAL A 20 1.28 -6.95 -7.39
N TYR A 21 1.47 -6.70 -8.69
CA TYR A 21 1.48 -7.76 -9.70
C TYR A 21 2.63 -8.73 -9.52
N LYS A 22 3.83 -8.25 -9.17
CA LYS A 22 4.93 -9.14 -8.80
C LYS A 22 4.57 -10.02 -7.61
N THR A 23 3.94 -9.44 -6.59
CA THR A 23 3.53 -10.19 -5.38
C THR A 23 2.46 -11.23 -5.70
N ALA A 24 1.49 -10.90 -6.56
CA ALA A 24 0.48 -11.84 -7.03
C ALA A 24 1.13 -13.00 -7.81
N TRP A 25 2.00 -12.69 -8.77
CA TRP A 25 2.76 -13.71 -9.51
C TRP A 25 3.59 -14.61 -8.57
N MET A 26 4.25 -14.05 -7.56
CA MET A 26 4.99 -14.84 -6.56
C MET A 26 4.07 -15.76 -5.75
N MET A 27 2.84 -15.32 -5.46
CA MET A 27 1.85 -16.14 -4.78
C MET A 27 1.39 -17.31 -5.67
N ASP A 28 1.15 -17.07 -6.94
CA ASP A 28 0.76 -18.11 -7.90
C ASP A 28 1.88 -19.16 -8.05
N GLU A 29 3.12 -18.72 -8.26
CA GLU A 29 4.30 -19.60 -8.34
C GLU A 29 4.53 -20.40 -7.04
N ARG A 30 4.14 -19.86 -5.89
CA ARG A 30 4.14 -20.60 -4.62
C ARG A 30 3.08 -21.70 -4.62
N TYR A 31 1.84 -21.41 -5.01
CA TYR A 31 0.76 -22.39 -4.97
C TYR A 31 0.93 -23.50 -6.01
N GLU A 32 1.33 -23.14 -7.24
CA GLU A 32 1.43 -24.10 -8.35
C GLU A 32 2.73 -24.89 -8.32
N LYS A 33 3.87 -24.20 -8.10
CA LYS A 33 5.21 -24.77 -8.31
C LYS A 33 6.02 -24.90 -7.02
N LYS A 34 5.49 -24.44 -5.88
CA LYS A 34 6.20 -24.39 -4.59
C LYS A 34 7.56 -23.68 -4.67
N ARG A 35 7.68 -22.72 -5.61
CA ARG A 35 8.95 -22.03 -5.90
C ARG A 35 9.40 -21.11 -4.78
N PHE A 36 8.44 -20.50 -4.07
CA PHE A 36 8.70 -19.56 -2.98
C PHE A 36 8.17 -20.11 -1.66
N SER A 37 8.90 -19.86 -0.58
CA SER A 37 8.45 -20.18 0.77
C SER A 37 7.31 -19.24 1.21
N PRO A 38 6.45 -19.67 2.17
CA PRO A 38 5.40 -18.80 2.72
C PRO A 38 5.95 -17.50 3.32
N THR A 39 7.11 -17.57 3.95
CA THR A 39 7.80 -16.43 4.59
C THR A 39 8.33 -15.43 3.58
N GLU A 40 8.87 -15.90 2.45
CA GLU A 40 9.30 -15.01 1.36
C GLU A 40 8.13 -14.23 0.80
N VAL A 41 7.02 -14.90 0.47
CA VAL A 41 5.83 -14.25 -0.08
C VAL A 41 5.19 -13.31 0.95
N ALA A 42 5.15 -13.69 2.23
CA ALA A 42 4.61 -12.85 3.30
C ALA A 42 5.29 -11.46 3.38
N LYS A 43 6.62 -11.40 3.21
CA LYS A 43 7.36 -10.13 3.15
C LYS A 43 6.85 -9.23 2.01
N TRP A 44 6.68 -9.77 0.81
CA TRP A 44 6.19 -9.02 -0.35
C TRP A 44 4.75 -8.53 -0.15
N ILE A 45 3.87 -9.37 0.41
CA ILE A 45 2.50 -8.98 0.78
C ILE A 45 2.53 -7.82 1.79
N SER A 46 3.37 -7.90 2.81
CA SER A 46 3.49 -6.81 3.79
C SER A 46 4.03 -5.51 3.18
N MET A 47 4.91 -5.57 2.18
CA MET A 47 5.33 -4.38 1.43
C MET A 47 4.15 -3.74 0.68
N CYS A 48 3.31 -4.54 0.02
CA CYS A 48 2.09 -4.05 -0.64
C CYS A 48 1.15 -3.37 0.37
N LYS A 49 0.84 -4.06 1.47
CA LYS A 49 -0.04 -3.56 2.54
C LYS A 49 0.52 -2.30 3.23
N LEU A 50 1.83 -2.17 3.30
CA LEU A 50 2.50 -1.00 3.87
C LEU A 50 2.42 0.22 2.94
N LYS A 51 2.54 0.05 1.62
CA LYS A 51 2.68 1.17 0.68
C LYS A 51 1.39 1.59 0.01
N ALA A 52 0.55 0.64 -0.42
CA ALA A 52 -0.62 0.94 -1.25
C ALA A 52 -1.67 1.84 -0.55
N PRO A 53 -2.08 1.58 0.72
CA PRO A 53 -3.06 2.44 1.39
C PRO A 53 -2.57 3.87 1.62
N HIS A 54 -1.31 4.03 2.00
CA HIS A 54 -0.71 5.35 2.27
C HIS A 54 -0.56 6.18 1.01
N PHE A 55 -0.19 5.55 -0.11
CA PHE A 55 -0.19 6.23 -1.40
C PHE A 55 -1.61 6.59 -1.85
N ALA A 56 -2.59 5.68 -1.72
CA ALA A 56 -3.97 5.98 -2.05
C ALA A 56 -4.48 7.18 -1.23
N PHE A 57 -4.16 7.26 0.05
CA PHE A 57 -4.50 8.42 0.89
C PHE A 57 -3.90 9.72 0.35
N LYS A 58 -2.61 9.70 -0.03
CA LYS A 58 -1.92 10.83 -0.66
C LYS A 58 -2.63 11.25 -1.95
N ALA A 59 -2.85 10.32 -2.88
CA ALA A 59 -3.47 10.60 -4.17
C ALA A 59 -4.89 11.20 -4.03
N PHE A 60 -5.70 10.69 -3.09
CA PHE A 60 -7.02 11.28 -2.81
C PHE A 60 -6.90 12.69 -2.24
N LYS A 61 -5.97 12.91 -1.31
CA LYS A 61 -5.72 14.24 -0.73
C LYS A 61 -5.31 15.25 -1.81
N ASP A 62 -4.39 14.87 -2.69
CA ASP A 62 -3.88 15.74 -3.76
C ASP A 62 -4.99 16.06 -4.77
N ALA A 63 -5.77 15.04 -5.17
CA ALA A 63 -6.94 15.24 -6.01
C ALA A 63 -7.98 16.18 -5.37
N MET A 64 -8.27 16.03 -4.06
CA MET A 64 -9.20 16.92 -3.36
C MET A 64 -8.69 18.36 -3.33
N LEU A 65 -7.40 18.58 -3.12
CA LEU A 65 -6.79 19.91 -3.15
C LEU A 65 -6.90 20.57 -4.53
N TRP A 66 -6.68 19.82 -5.61
CA TRP A 66 -6.85 20.34 -6.97
C TRP A 66 -8.29 20.77 -7.28
N HIS A 67 -9.29 20.10 -6.68
CA HIS A 67 -10.71 20.44 -6.83
C HIS A 67 -11.17 21.55 -5.87
N GLY A 68 -10.33 22.00 -4.94
CA GLY A 68 -10.67 23.01 -3.95
C GLY A 68 -11.87 22.60 -3.08
N ALA A 69 -12.73 23.55 -2.72
CA ALA A 69 -13.89 23.30 -1.84
C ALA A 69 -14.81 22.19 -2.36
N TYR A 70 -14.94 22.04 -3.69
CA TYR A 70 -15.76 20.98 -4.30
C TYR A 70 -15.27 19.58 -3.90
N GLY A 71 -13.95 19.36 -3.81
CA GLY A 71 -13.37 18.06 -3.45
C GLY A 71 -13.81 17.54 -2.08
N TYR A 72 -14.28 18.41 -1.19
CA TYR A 72 -14.72 18.09 0.17
C TYR A 72 -16.23 17.95 0.33
N THR A 73 -17.02 18.17 -0.72
CA THR A 73 -18.49 18.06 -0.65
C THR A 73 -18.93 16.61 -0.82
N LYS A 74 -20.15 16.29 -0.37
CA LYS A 74 -20.78 14.98 -0.58
C LYS A 74 -21.16 14.72 -2.05
N GLU A 75 -21.17 15.76 -2.88
CA GLU A 75 -21.42 15.66 -4.32
C GLU A 75 -20.17 15.22 -5.08
N CYS A 76 -18.99 15.38 -4.48
CA CYS A 76 -17.74 14.89 -5.03
C CYS A 76 -17.45 13.48 -4.50
N PRO A 77 -17.19 12.48 -5.36
CA PRO A 77 -16.91 11.10 -4.91
C PRO A 77 -15.58 10.97 -4.14
N LEU A 78 -14.70 11.99 -4.20
CA LEU A 78 -13.38 11.98 -3.56
C LEU A 78 -13.47 11.87 -2.03
N GLU A 79 -14.42 12.57 -1.41
CA GLU A 79 -14.62 12.55 0.05
C GLU A 79 -14.92 11.13 0.56
N MET A 80 -15.80 10.42 -0.15
CA MET A 80 -16.16 9.05 0.20
C MET A 80 -14.98 8.10 0.03
N GLY A 81 -14.21 8.26 -1.04
CA GLY A 81 -13.01 7.45 -1.28
C GLY A 81 -11.94 7.65 -0.20
N LEU A 82 -11.66 8.90 0.18
CA LEU A 82 -10.71 9.22 1.25
C LEU A 82 -11.12 8.55 2.57
N ARG A 83 -12.40 8.63 2.95
CA ARG A 83 -12.93 7.94 4.14
C ARG A 83 -12.76 6.43 4.07
N GLY A 84 -13.01 5.82 2.92
CA GLY A 84 -12.83 4.38 2.72
C GLY A 84 -11.39 3.92 2.92
N ILE A 85 -10.42 4.68 2.40
CA ILE A 85 -9.00 4.36 2.49
C ILE A 85 -8.47 4.41 3.92
N MET A 86 -9.04 5.27 4.77
CA MET A 86 -8.64 5.35 6.18
C MET A 86 -8.75 4.01 6.91
N SER A 87 -9.74 3.18 6.58
CA SER A 87 -9.89 1.83 7.16
C SER A 87 -8.63 0.97 6.91
N TYR A 88 -8.10 1.01 5.70
CA TYR A 88 -6.88 0.29 5.32
C TYR A 88 -5.62 0.89 5.96
N CYS A 89 -5.56 2.21 6.13
CA CYS A 89 -4.43 2.87 6.78
C CYS A 89 -4.34 2.55 8.29
N ILE A 90 -5.50 2.44 8.96
CA ILE A 90 -5.57 2.24 10.40
C ILE A 90 -5.24 0.79 10.77
N GLY A 91 -5.73 -0.18 10.01
CA GLY A 91 -5.32 -1.57 10.25
C GLY A 91 -6.34 -2.64 9.92
N ALA A 92 -7.30 -2.39 9.01
CA ALA A 92 -8.20 -3.43 8.52
C ALA A 92 -7.44 -4.71 8.08
N GLU A 93 -6.24 -4.54 7.52
CA GLU A 93 -5.37 -5.63 7.03
C GLU A 93 -4.10 -5.85 7.89
N GLY A 94 -4.12 -5.34 9.13
CA GLY A 94 -2.97 -5.26 10.03
C GLY A 94 -2.34 -3.87 10.02
N THR A 95 -2.01 -3.35 11.21
CA THR A 95 -1.48 -1.99 11.36
C THR A 95 -0.15 -1.79 10.62
N THR A 96 0.14 -0.54 10.26
CA THR A 96 1.38 -0.17 9.53
C THR A 96 2.64 -0.67 10.26
N ASN A 97 2.65 -0.65 11.59
CA ASN A 97 3.79 -1.15 12.38
C ASN A 97 3.95 -2.67 12.30
N ILE A 98 2.85 -3.42 12.27
CA ILE A 98 2.90 -4.88 12.07
C ILE A 98 3.49 -5.21 10.70
N GLN A 99 3.10 -4.49 9.64
CA GLN A 99 3.69 -4.71 8.31
C GLN A 99 5.21 -4.48 8.31
N ARG A 100 5.67 -3.42 8.98
CA ARG A 100 7.12 -3.16 9.14
C ARG A 100 7.82 -4.27 9.91
N ILE A 101 7.20 -4.82 10.96
CA ILE A 101 7.78 -5.91 11.73
C ILE A 101 7.89 -7.19 10.89
N VAL A 102 6.86 -7.53 10.09
CA VAL A 102 6.93 -8.69 9.18
C VAL A 102 8.09 -8.50 8.18
N ILE A 103 8.21 -7.33 7.57
CA ILE A 103 9.30 -7.04 6.63
C ILE A 103 10.66 -7.15 7.32
N ALA A 104 10.84 -6.51 8.47
CA ALA A 104 12.09 -6.51 9.22
C ALA A 104 12.49 -7.93 9.66
N ARG A 105 11.53 -8.72 10.17
CA ARG A 105 11.75 -10.11 10.57
C ARG A 105 12.25 -10.97 9.41
N GLU A 106 11.69 -10.81 8.22
CA GLU A 106 12.06 -11.61 7.05
C GLU A 106 13.33 -11.10 6.34
N LEU A 107 13.83 -9.91 6.70
CA LEU A 107 15.11 -9.37 6.20
C LEU A 107 16.27 -9.61 7.18
N LEU A 108 16.04 -9.44 8.48
CA LEU A 108 17.08 -9.48 9.51
C LEU A 108 17.05 -10.79 10.32
N GLY A 109 15.97 -11.55 10.24
CA GLY A 109 15.74 -12.75 11.05
C GLY A 109 14.93 -12.47 12.31
N LYS A 110 14.44 -13.55 12.93
CA LYS A 110 13.55 -13.50 14.11
C LYS A 110 14.18 -12.86 15.35
N GLU A 111 15.50 -12.74 15.37
CA GLU A 111 16.24 -12.21 16.52
C GLU A 111 16.11 -10.70 16.70
N PHE A 112 15.80 -9.98 15.63
CA PHE A 112 15.72 -8.52 15.59
C PHE A 112 14.28 -7.99 15.70
N VAL A 113 13.35 -8.82 16.17
CA VAL A 113 11.95 -8.46 16.34
C VAL A 113 11.77 -7.72 17.67
N PRO A 114 11.08 -6.56 17.72
CA PRO A 114 11.10 -5.65 18.86
C PRO A 114 10.33 -6.11 20.11
N TYR A 115 9.63 -7.26 20.05
CA TYR A 115 8.79 -7.77 21.14
C TYR A 115 9.29 -9.12 21.70
N LYS A 116 10.59 -9.38 21.57
CA LYS A 116 11.22 -10.52 22.25
C LYS A 116 11.32 -10.30 23.75
#